data_AF-A0A919FC85-F1
#
_entry.id   AF-A0A919FC85-F1
#
_cell.length_a   1.000
_cell.length_b   1.000
_cell.length_c   1.000
_cell.angle_alpha   90.00
_cell.angle_beta   90.00
_cell.angle_gamma   90.00
#
_symmetry.space_group_name_H-M   'P 1'
#
loop_
_entity.id
_entity.type
_entity.pdbx_description
1 polymer ?
#
loop_
_entity_poly.entity_id
_entity_poly.type
_entity_poly.pdbx_seq_one_letter_code
_entity_poly.pdbx_strand_id
1 'polypeptide(L)'
;MKAPPAFLPPSDFKLQFIDWAKQHGHNPETGAAAFVALQSDRDLRERHPARGEGVDLRAALRRELEALAGEDDVAVQFPPVYAYRAAGGIDYRYSLMLVLAEDCVEWTARVWRGLDYQGMLVGRGQGPRTNYTRLARVAIERELDRPEPGYLKE
;
A
#
# COMPACT_ATOMS: atom_id res chain seq x y z
N MET A 1 0.71 -3.45 -38.91
CA MET A 1 0.51 -2.10 -38.35
C MET A 1 0.77 -2.18 -36.84
N LYS A 2 1.76 -1.45 -36.34
CA LYS A 2 2.12 -1.40 -34.92
C LYS A 2 1.24 -0.31 -34.28
N ALA A 3 0.43 -0.65 -33.29
CA ALA A 3 -0.37 0.35 -32.57
C ALA A 3 0.59 1.41 -31.96
N PRO A 4 0.24 2.70 -31.98
CA PRO A 4 1.02 3.71 -31.28
C PRO A 4 1.00 3.39 -29.77
N PRO A 5 2.08 3.69 -29.01
CA PRO A 5 2.00 3.61 -27.57
C PRO A 5 0.90 4.58 -27.12
N ALA A 6 -0.11 4.07 -26.44
CA ALA A 6 -1.17 4.90 -25.89
C ALA A 6 -0.53 5.81 -24.83
N PHE A 7 -0.29 7.07 -25.20
CA PHE A 7 0.03 8.13 -24.26
C PHE A 7 -1.20 8.33 -23.39
N LEU A 8 -1.14 7.85 -22.15
CA LEU A 8 -2.21 8.03 -21.19
C LEU A 8 -2.07 9.43 -20.56
N PRO A 9 -3.13 10.25 -20.51
CA PRO A 9 -3.09 11.58 -19.91
C PRO A 9 -2.61 11.58 -18.44
N PRO A 10 -2.14 12.72 -17.89
CA PRO A 10 -1.61 12.81 -16.52
C PRO A 10 -2.56 12.31 -15.42
N SER A 11 -3.88 12.40 -15.63
CA SER A 11 -4.91 11.82 -14.78
C SER A 11 -4.76 10.30 -14.62
N ASP A 12 -4.34 9.64 -15.69
CA ASP A 12 -4.27 8.19 -15.75
C ASP A 12 -3.02 7.67 -15.04
N PHE A 13 -1.98 8.51 -14.91
CA PHE A 13 -0.80 8.17 -14.11
C PHE A 13 -1.10 8.15 -12.61
N LYS A 14 -1.88 9.13 -12.13
CA LYS A 14 -2.37 9.13 -10.74
C LYS A 14 -3.26 7.92 -10.47
N LEU A 15 -4.17 7.59 -11.39
CA LEU A 15 -5.01 6.39 -11.26
C LEU A 15 -4.19 5.10 -11.28
N GLN A 16 -3.24 4.96 -12.21
CA GLN A 16 -2.29 3.84 -12.24
C GLN A 16 -1.55 3.70 -10.92
N PHE A 17 -1.10 4.81 -10.34
CA PHE A 17 -0.45 4.82 -9.04
C PHE A 17 -1.39 4.38 -7.92
N ILE A 18 -2.62 4.89 -7.87
CA ILE A 18 -3.62 4.53 -6.86
C ILE A 18 -3.91 3.03 -6.91
N ASP A 19 -4.12 2.49 -8.11
CA ASP A 19 -4.39 1.06 -8.31
C ASP A 19 -3.19 0.20 -7.93
N TRP A 20 -1.99 0.61 -8.36
CA TRP A 20 -0.75 -0.06 -7.98
C TRP A 20 -0.55 -0.06 -6.46
N ALA A 21 -0.77 1.08 -5.80
CA ALA A 21 -0.61 1.20 -4.36
C ALA A 21 -1.55 0.24 -3.61
N LYS A 22 -2.82 0.15 -4.03
CA LYS A 22 -3.79 -0.80 -3.46
C LYS A 22 -3.36 -2.26 -3.65
N GLN A 23 -2.85 -2.61 -4.82
CA GLN A 23 -2.41 -3.98 -5.13
C GLN A 23 -1.18 -4.41 -4.30
N HIS A 24 -0.30 -3.46 -3.96
CA HIS A 24 0.95 -3.72 -3.26
C HIS A 24 0.94 -3.28 -1.79
N GLY A 25 -0.24 -3.10 -1.19
CA GLY A 25 -0.39 -2.80 0.24
C GLY A 25 0.25 -1.48 0.65
N HIS A 26 0.20 -0.48 -0.23
CA HIS A 26 0.65 0.88 0.02
C HIS A 26 -0.54 1.83 0.13
N ASN A 27 -0.35 2.91 0.87
CA ASN A 27 -1.10 4.15 0.70
C ASN A 27 -0.24 5.13 -0.13
N PRO A 28 -0.76 6.30 -0.55
CA PRO A 28 0.00 7.23 -1.37
C PRO A 28 1.34 7.67 -0.75
N GLU A 29 1.35 7.93 0.57
CA GLU A 29 2.54 8.33 1.32
C GLU A 29 3.64 7.27 1.28
N THR A 30 3.29 6.00 1.49
CA THR A 30 4.27 4.90 1.55
C THR A 30 4.62 4.34 0.16
N GLY A 31 3.76 4.54 -0.83
CA GLY A 31 3.90 3.91 -2.16
C GLY A 31 4.63 4.76 -3.20
N ALA A 32 4.60 6.09 -3.07
CA ALA A 32 5.07 7.01 -4.10
C ALA A 32 6.54 6.76 -4.51
N ALA A 33 7.43 6.61 -3.53
CA ALA A 33 8.85 6.38 -3.79
C ALA A 33 9.08 5.06 -4.55
N ALA A 34 8.43 3.98 -4.11
CA ALA A 34 8.55 2.66 -4.73
C ALA A 34 7.97 2.65 -6.16
N PHE A 35 6.81 3.27 -6.37
CA PHE A 35 6.20 3.36 -7.69
C PHE A 35 7.06 4.14 -8.69
N VAL A 36 7.60 5.29 -8.27
CA VAL A 36 8.49 6.11 -9.11
C VAL A 36 9.78 5.36 -9.43
N ALA A 37 10.33 4.59 -8.49
CA ALA A 37 11.53 3.76 -8.71
C ALA A 37 11.32 2.71 -9.82
N LEU A 38 10.10 2.21 -10.01
CA LEU A 38 9.77 1.24 -11.07
C LEU A 38 9.68 1.86 -12.47
N GLN A 39 9.57 3.18 -12.59
CA GLN A 39 9.44 3.85 -13.88
C GLN A 39 10.82 4.04 -14.54
N SER A 40 10.89 3.88 -15.86
CA SER A 40 12.10 4.25 -16.61
C SER A 40 12.19 5.77 -16.78
N ASP A 41 13.41 6.31 -16.82
CA ASP A 41 13.61 7.76 -17.04
C ASP A 41 13.05 8.21 -18.39
N ARG A 42 13.03 7.32 -19.38
CA ARG A 42 12.44 7.59 -20.70
C ARG A 42 10.94 7.77 -20.58
N ASP A 43 10.24 6.84 -19.94
CA ASP A 43 8.78 6.90 -19.80
C ASP A 43 8.35 8.13 -18.99
N LEU A 44 9.10 8.47 -17.94
CA LEU A 44 8.84 9.66 -17.14
C LEU A 44 8.98 10.94 -17.99
N ARG A 45 10.03 11.06 -18.80
CA ARG A 45 10.23 12.24 -19.68
C ARG A 45 9.17 12.32 -20.77
N GLU A 46 8.81 11.21 -21.39
CA GLU A 46 7.76 11.15 -22.43
C GLU A 46 6.39 11.54 -21.87
N ARG A 47 6.08 11.21 -20.61
CA ARG A 47 4.82 11.56 -19.94
C ARG A 47 4.79 12.98 -19.36
N HIS A 48 5.94 13.57 -19.06
CA HIS A 48 6.04 14.91 -18.46
C HIS A 48 6.91 15.86 -19.30
N PRO A 49 6.61 16.06 -20.60
CA PRO A 49 7.45 16.85 -21.52
C PRO A 49 7.50 18.34 -21.16
N ALA A 50 6.53 18.84 -20.40
CA ALA A 50 6.46 20.24 -19.95
C ALA A 50 7.35 20.56 -18.73
N ARG A 51 7.97 19.56 -18.09
CA ARG A 51 8.91 19.81 -16.99
C ARG A 51 10.28 20.11 -17.57
N GLY A 52 10.73 21.35 -17.38
CA GLY A 52 11.96 21.88 -17.95
C GLY A 52 13.21 21.09 -17.56
N GLU A 53 14.25 21.23 -18.38
CA GLU A 53 15.58 20.67 -18.11
C GLU A 53 16.12 21.20 -16.77
N GLY A 54 16.68 20.32 -15.93
CA GLY A 54 17.21 20.65 -14.61
C GLY A 54 16.28 20.38 -13.42
N VAL A 55 15.01 20.02 -13.65
CA VAL A 55 14.14 19.53 -12.57
C VAL A 55 14.45 18.05 -12.30
N ASP A 56 14.65 17.70 -11.03
CA ASP A 56 14.60 16.30 -10.60
C ASP A 56 13.16 15.79 -10.71
N LEU A 57 12.85 15.25 -11.88
CA LEU A 57 11.53 14.76 -12.25
C LEU A 57 11.04 13.68 -11.28
N ARG A 58 11.92 12.79 -10.82
CA ARG A 58 11.58 11.71 -9.89
C ARG A 58 11.18 12.28 -8.54
N ALA A 59 11.98 13.20 -7.99
CA ALA A 59 11.66 13.85 -6.72
C ALA A 59 10.37 14.67 -6.80
N ALA A 60 10.13 15.36 -7.91
CA ALA A 60 8.92 16.13 -8.11
C ALA A 60 7.66 15.23 -8.20
N LEU A 61 7.71 14.14 -8.97
CA LEU A 61 6.61 13.19 -9.08
C LEU A 61 6.34 12.48 -7.76
N ARG A 62 7.38 12.08 -7.03
CA ARG A 62 7.24 11.48 -5.72
C ARG A 62 6.41 12.37 -4.78
N ARG A 63 6.76 13.65 -4.68
CA ARG A 63 6.02 14.60 -3.83
C ARG A 63 4.55 14.76 -4.25
N GLU A 64 4.28 14.78 -5.55
CA GLU A 64 2.92 14.91 -6.07
C GLU A 64 2.06 13.69 -5.77
N LEU A 65 2.64 12.49 -5.83
CA LEU A 65 1.95 11.26 -5.49
C LEU A 65 1.79 11.11 -3.97
N GLU A 66 2.79 11.50 -3.16
CA GLU A 66 2.70 11.55 -1.69
C GLU A 66 1.56 12.49 -1.25
N ALA A 67 1.40 13.64 -1.92
CA ALA A 67 0.37 14.64 -1.60
C ALA A 67 -1.06 14.10 -1.75
N LEU A 68 -1.29 13.06 -2.55
CA LEU A 68 -2.60 12.41 -2.67
C LEU A 68 -3.07 11.81 -1.34
N ALA A 69 -2.17 11.54 -0.38
CA ALA A 69 -2.57 11.08 0.95
C ALA A 69 -3.38 12.13 1.73
N GLY A 70 -3.25 13.41 1.39
CA GLY A 70 -4.02 14.51 1.97
C GLY A 70 -5.31 14.84 1.22
N GLU A 71 -5.58 14.17 0.09
CA GLU A 71 -6.85 14.32 -0.63
C GLU A 71 -7.88 13.35 -0.02
N ASP A 72 -8.92 13.88 0.63
CA ASP A 72 -9.91 13.08 1.36
C ASP A 72 -10.51 11.96 0.52
N ASP A 73 -10.91 12.26 -0.72
CA ASP A 73 -11.50 11.30 -1.67
C ASP A 73 -10.54 10.16 -2.07
N VAL A 74 -9.22 10.39 -1.97
CA VAL A 74 -8.21 9.36 -2.22
C VAL A 74 -7.93 8.60 -0.93
N ALA A 75 -7.73 9.30 0.18
CA ALA A 75 -7.37 8.71 1.48
C ALA A 75 -8.38 7.66 1.95
N VAL A 76 -9.69 7.92 1.79
CA VAL A 76 -10.76 6.98 2.18
C VAL A 76 -10.75 5.66 1.42
N GLN A 77 -10.07 5.60 0.27
CA GLN A 77 -9.97 4.37 -0.55
C GLN A 77 -8.90 3.40 -0.04
N PHE A 78 -8.07 3.82 0.92
CA PHE A 78 -6.98 3.01 1.44
C PHE A 78 -7.27 2.57 2.87
N PRO A 79 -7.31 1.25 3.15
CA PRO A 79 -7.31 0.79 4.53
C PRO A 79 -6.03 1.24 5.25
N PRO A 80 -6.05 1.36 6.59
CA PRO A 80 -4.83 1.62 7.35
C PRO A 80 -3.77 0.55 7.06
N VAL A 81 -2.58 1.01 6.66
CA VAL A 81 -1.40 0.16 6.38
C VAL A 81 -0.39 0.30 7.51
N TYR A 82 0.14 -0.83 7.96
CA TYR A 82 1.16 -0.89 9.00
C TYR A 82 2.42 -1.54 8.45
N ALA A 83 3.57 -0.98 8.79
CA ALA A 83 4.87 -1.60 8.60
C ALA A 83 5.27 -2.37 9.86
N TYR A 84 5.84 -3.55 9.70
CA TYR A 84 6.28 -4.39 10.81
C TYR A 84 7.56 -5.14 10.44
N ARG A 85 8.57 -5.06 11.31
CA ARG A 85 9.81 -5.83 11.22
C ARG A 85 9.69 -7.02 12.17
N ALA A 86 9.56 -8.22 11.63
CA ALA A 86 9.52 -9.45 12.43
C ALA A 86 10.86 -9.70 13.13
N ALA A 87 10.85 -10.47 14.21
CA ALA A 87 12.03 -10.83 15.00
C ALA A 87 13.13 -11.51 14.16
N GLY A 88 12.74 -12.26 13.12
CA GLY A 88 13.65 -12.86 12.14
C GLY A 88 14.29 -11.88 11.15
N GLY A 89 14.00 -10.59 11.26
CA GLY A 89 14.52 -9.58 10.35
C GLY A 89 13.86 -9.60 8.97
N ILE A 90 12.56 -9.85 8.92
CA ILE A 90 11.77 -9.74 7.68
C ILE A 90 10.87 -8.52 7.81
N ASP A 91 10.87 -7.66 6.79
CA ASP A 91 9.96 -6.52 6.69
C ASP A 91 8.65 -6.94 6.04
N TYR A 92 7.57 -6.75 6.79
CA TYR A 92 6.21 -6.93 6.33
C TYR A 92 5.49 -5.58 6.25
N ARG A 93 4.53 -5.53 5.33
CA ARG A 93 3.42 -4.58 5.41
C ARG A 93 2.13 -5.33 5.46
N TYR A 94 1.16 -4.77 6.16
CA TYR A 94 -0.19 -5.29 6.12
C TYR A 94 -1.23 -4.18 6.21
N SER A 95 -2.32 -4.35 5.47
CA SER A 95 -3.51 -3.51 5.60
C SER A 95 -4.43 -4.15 6.62
N LEU A 96 -5.04 -3.36 7.51
CA LEU A 96 -5.95 -3.87 8.53
C LEU A 96 -7.38 -3.41 8.28
N MET A 97 -8.28 -4.37 8.13
CA MET A 97 -9.72 -4.14 8.18
C MET A 97 -10.27 -4.71 9.48
N LEU A 98 -11.13 -3.94 10.14
CA LEU A 98 -11.84 -4.35 11.36
C LEU A 98 -13.35 -4.38 11.08
N VAL A 99 -14.00 -5.45 11.51
CA VAL A 99 -15.46 -5.57 11.54
C VAL A 99 -15.88 -5.62 13.00
N LEU A 100 -16.66 -4.62 13.43
CA LEU A 100 -17.15 -4.53 14.80
C LEU A 100 -18.45 -5.32 14.92
N ALA A 101 -18.49 -6.28 15.84
CA ALA A 101 -19.70 -6.97 16.26
C ALA A 101 -20.12 -6.49 17.67
N GLU A 102 -21.26 -7.00 18.16
CA GLU A 102 -21.86 -6.54 19.41
C GLU A 102 -20.90 -6.71 20.60
N ASP A 103 -20.25 -7.87 20.70
CA ASP A 103 -19.38 -8.28 21.81
C ASP A 103 -17.92 -8.51 21.40
N CYS A 104 -17.60 -8.46 20.11
CA CYS A 104 -16.27 -8.79 19.59
C CYS A 104 -15.85 -7.90 18.41
N VAL A 105 -14.60 -8.07 18.00
CA VAL A 105 -14.06 -7.55 16.74
C VAL A 105 -13.52 -8.70 15.94
N GLU A 106 -13.80 -8.69 14.65
CA GLU A 106 -13.15 -9.53 13.65
C GLU A 106 -12.17 -8.67 12.86
N TRP A 107 -11.07 -9.26 12.42
CA TRP A 107 -10.09 -8.58 11.61
C TRP A 107 -9.65 -9.42 10.43
N THR A 108 -9.33 -8.71 9.35
CA THR A 108 -8.67 -9.25 8.18
C THR A 108 -7.45 -8.40 7.89
N ALA A 109 -6.30 -9.04 7.84
CA ALA A 109 -5.05 -8.41 7.46
C ALA A 109 -4.51 -9.02 6.16
N ARG A 110 -4.42 -8.22 5.12
CA ARG A 110 -3.72 -8.61 3.88
C ARG A 110 -2.25 -8.29 4.07
N VAL A 111 -1.35 -9.23 3.76
CA VAL A 111 0.08 -9.14 4.09
C VAL A 111 0.93 -9.14 2.83
N TRP A 112 1.95 -8.28 2.81
CA TRP A 112 2.95 -8.16 1.75
C TRP A 112 4.37 -8.21 2.32
N ARG A 113 5.30 -8.75 1.53
CA ARG A 113 6.75 -8.68 1.74
C ARG A 113 7.38 -8.05 0.50
N GLY A 114 7.99 -6.87 0.63
CA GLY A 114 8.35 -6.08 -0.55
C GLY A 114 7.11 -5.74 -1.38
N LEU A 115 7.07 -6.16 -2.65
CA LEU A 115 5.90 -6.03 -3.52
C LEU A 115 5.04 -7.29 -3.58
N ASP A 116 5.49 -8.39 -2.97
CA ASP A 116 4.88 -9.71 -3.09
C ASP A 116 3.77 -9.87 -2.06
N TYR A 117 2.56 -10.17 -2.51
CA TYR A 117 1.45 -10.55 -1.65
C TYR A 117 1.67 -11.95 -1.05
N GLN A 118 1.54 -12.06 0.28
CA GLN A 118 1.75 -13.30 1.02
C GLN A 118 0.45 -14.03 1.31
N GLY A 119 -0.66 -13.29 1.48
CA GLY A 119 -1.97 -13.83 1.80
C GLY A 119 -2.66 -13.04 2.92
N MET A 120 -3.69 -13.64 3.49
CA MET A 120 -4.52 -13.02 4.54
C MET A 120 -4.30 -13.68 5.90
N LEU A 121 -4.27 -12.87 6.96
CA LEU A 121 -4.39 -13.30 8.33
C LEU A 121 -5.72 -12.79 8.88
N VAL A 122 -6.57 -13.72 9.31
CA VAL A 122 -7.88 -13.41 9.87
C VAL A 122 -7.91 -13.78 11.34
N GLY A 123 -8.80 -13.14 12.09
CA GLY A 123 -9.01 -13.50 13.48
C GLY A 123 -10.16 -12.74 14.09
N ARG A 124 -10.41 -13.08 15.35
CA ARG A 124 -11.42 -12.41 16.17
C ARG A 124 -10.94 -12.29 17.60
N GLY A 125 -11.45 -11.29 18.30
CA GLY A 125 -11.09 -11.02 19.67
C GLY A 125 -12.20 -10.28 20.41
N GLN A 126 -12.17 -10.38 21.73
CA GLN A 126 -13.08 -9.69 22.62
C GLN A 126 -12.29 -8.79 23.56
N GLY A 127 -12.91 -7.72 24.04
CA GLY A 127 -12.31 -6.80 25.00
C GLY A 127 -12.88 -5.39 24.90
N PRO A 128 -12.28 -4.40 25.60
CA PRO A 128 -12.68 -3.01 25.49
C PRO A 128 -12.53 -2.51 24.05
N ARG A 129 -13.59 -1.91 23.50
CA ARG A 129 -13.63 -1.42 22.10
C ARG A 129 -12.48 -0.45 21.76
N THR A 130 -12.00 0.31 22.74
CA THR A 130 -10.87 1.23 22.59
C THR A 130 -9.55 0.55 22.18
N ASN A 131 -9.45 -0.78 22.35
CA ASN A 131 -8.21 -1.52 22.13
C ASN A 131 -8.24 -2.44 20.89
N TYR A 132 -9.29 -2.44 20.09
CA TYR A 132 -9.47 -3.42 19.01
C TYR A 132 -8.38 -3.36 17.92
N THR A 133 -7.97 -2.18 17.49
CA THR A 133 -6.85 -2.03 16.56
C THR A 133 -5.57 -2.62 17.14
N ARG A 134 -5.26 -2.30 18.40
CA ARG A 134 -4.08 -2.83 19.08
C ARG A 134 -4.16 -4.36 19.25
N LEU A 135 -5.33 -4.88 19.60
CA LEU A 135 -5.57 -6.31 19.78
C LEU A 135 -5.31 -7.07 18.47
N ALA A 136 -5.92 -6.62 17.38
CA ALA A 136 -5.73 -7.20 16.06
C ALA A 136 -4.25 -7.16 15.64
N ARG A 137 -3.60 -5.99 15.78
CA ARG A 137 -2.18 -5.83 15.45
C ARG A 137 -1.28 -6.79 16.22
N VAL A 138 -1.45 -6.90 17.54
CA VAL A 138 -0.65 -7.82 18.36
C VAL A 138 -0.84 -9.27 17.91
N ALA A 139 -2.06 -9.68 17.55
CA ALA A 139 -2.32 -11.03 17.05
C ALA A 139 -1.64 -11.26 15.69
N ILE A 140 -1.75 -10.31 14.76
CA ILE A 140 -1.15 -10.35 13.42
C ILE A 140 0.37 -10.38 13.51
N GLU A 141 0.97 -9.44 14.24
CA GLU A 141 2.42 -9.29 14.36
C GLU A 141 3.04 -10.55 15.01
N ARG A 142 2.39 -11.15 16.01
CA ARG A 142 2.80 -12.45 16.58
C ARG A 142 2.76 -13.60 15.57
N GLU A 143 1.76 -13.61 14.69
CA GLU A 143 1.66 -14.63 13.65
C GLU A 143 2.77 -14.44 12.59
N LEU A 144 3.12 -13.19 12.27
CA LEU A 144 4.23 -12.86 11.37
C LEU A 144 5.62 -13.16 11.96
N ASP A 145 5.74 -13.23 13.27
CA ASP A 145 6.97 -13.69 13.95
C ASP A 145 7.20 -15.20 13.82
N ARG A 146 6.20 -15.98 13.38
CA ARG A 146 6.35 -17.42 13.20
C ARG A 146 7.22 -17.71 11.97
N PRO A 147 7.99 -18.83 11.98
CA PRO A 147 8.77 -19.24 10.81
C PRO A 147 7.92 -19.44 9.55
N GLU A 148 6.70 -19.94 9.74
CA GLU A 148 5.71 -20.18 8.68
C GLU A 148 4.35 -19.62 9.15
N PRO A 149 4.01 -18.37 8.81
CA PRO A 149 2.72 -17.80 9.16
C PRO A 149 1.58 -18.51 8.41
N GLY A 150 0.47 -18.75 9.11
CA GLY A 150 -0.71 -19.45 8.62
C GLY A 150 -1.60 -18.60 7.71
N TYR A 151 -1.07 -18.17 6.56
CA TYR A 151 -1.83 -17.38 5.60
C TYR A 151 -3.00 -18.15 5.00
N LEU A 152 -4.15 -17.49 4.88
CA LEU A 152 -5.22 -17.90 3.98
C LEU A 152 -4.92 -17.35 2.58
N LYS A 153 -5.11 -18.18 1.56
CA LYS A 153 -5.06 -17.77 0.15
C LYS A 153 -6.45 -17.28 -0.26
N GLU A 154 -6.50 -16.17 -1.00
CA GLU A 154 -7.73 -15.68 -1.66
C GLU A 154 -8.22 -16.68 -2.72
#